data_AF-A0A810P0U1-F1
#
_entry.id   AF-A0A810P0U1-F1
#
_cell.length_a   1.000
_cell.length_b   1.000
_cell.length_c   1.000
_cell.angle_alpha   90.00
_cell.angle_beta   90.00
_cell.angle_gamma   90.00
#
_symmetry.space_group_name_H-M   'P 1'
#
loop_
_entity.id
_entity.type
_entity.pdbx_description
1 polymer ?
#
loop_
_entity_poly.entity_id
_entity_poly.type
_entity_poly.pdbx_seq_one_letter_code
_entity_poly.pdbx_strand_id
1 'polypeptide(L)'
;MQFVSAILLQMPDSMTSVSTASNPWVQGGVTQLHESRRRCHHLPMQTLGELSHEEECLLINASEHDLLPGTLWDWMPDLELADKLPRLPVLAEALLGLVDRGLIEVRRITPELAAAGRYDVVSRADLDELLADPASWQYTERGWDERDEGLCIVMVPKRLTRLGVPSR
;
A
#
# COMPACT_ATOMS: atom_id res chain seq x y z
N MET A 1 23.47 -26.01 27.46
CA MET A 1 24.45 -26.27 26.37
C MET A 1 23.68 -26.94 25.24
N GLN A 2 23.12 -26.20 24.28
CA GLN A 2 23.71 -25.67 23.03
C GLN A 2 24.05 -26.71 21.95
N PHE A 3 23.74 -26.32 20.71
CA PHE A 3 23.97 -26.92 19.36
C PHE A 3 22.88 -27.89 18.88
N VAL A 4 22.01 -27.60 17.90
CA VAL A 4 22.13 -27.10 16.49
C VAL A 4 22.82 -28.09 15.54
N SER A 5 22.06 -28.69 14.61
CA SER A 5 22.42 -29.02 13.21
C SER A 5 21.23 -29.75 12.55
N ALA A 6 20.55 -29.14 11.58
CA ALA A 6 20.88 -29.12 10.14
C ALA A 6 20.50 -30.44 9.44
N ILE A 7 19.37 -30.41 8.71
CA ILE A 7 19.11 -31.35 7.61
C ILE A 7 19.08 -30.51 6.33
N LEU A 8 20.18 -30.61 5.59
CA LEU A 8 20.26 -30.32 4.17
C LEU A 8 19.29 -31.25 3.42
N LEU A 9 18.47 -30.69 2.54
CA LEU A 9 17.93 -31.41 1.39
C LEU A 9 18.56 -30.81 0.13
N GLN A 10 19.13 -31.71 -0.64
CA GLN A 10 20.03 -31.49 -1.78
C GLN A 10 19.33 -30.78 -2.94
N MET A 11 20.05 -29.83 -3.54
CA MET A 11 19.80 -29.39 -4.91
C MET A 11 20.43 -30.40 -5.90
N PRO A 12 19.82 -30.68 -7.05
CA PRO A 12 20.53 -31.28 -8.17
C PRO A 12 21.36 -30.22 -8.92
N ASP A 13 22.67 -30.48 -8.98
CA ASP A 13 23.63 -29.83 -9.87
C ASP A 13 23.24 -30.04 -11.33
N SER A 14 23.01 -28.96 -12.06
CA SER A 14 23.24 -28.87 -13.52
C SER A 14 23.28 -27.40 -13.93
N MET A 15 24.46 -26.78 -13.76
CA MET A 15 24.87 -25.65 -14.59
C MET A 15 25.24 -26.19 -15.98
N THR A 16 24.62 -25.67 -17.04
CA THR A 16 25.29 -24.93 -18.13
C THR A 16 24.28 -24.63 -19.25
N SER A 17 23.74 -23.41 -19.26
CA SER A 17 23.60 -22.53 -20.43
C SER A 17 22.90 -21.27 -19.93
N VAL A 18 23.68 -20.25 -19.59
CA VAL A 18 23.18 -18.93 -19.25
C VAL A 18 22.66 -18.30 -20.53
N SER A 19 21.35 -18.45 -20.77
CA SER A 19 20.63 -17.53 -21.63
C SER A 19 20.23 -16.34 -20.76
N THR A 20 20.83 -15.19 -21.04
CA THR A 20 20.46 -13.88 -20.49
C THR A 20 19.04 -13.54 -20.92
N ALA A 21 18.05 -14.09 -20.22
CA ALA A 21 16.72 -13.52 -20.18
C ALA A 21 16.74 -12.43 -19.11
N SER A 22 16.99 -11.20 -19.56
CA SER A 22 16.84 -9.97 -18.78
C SER A 22 15.48 -9.99 -18.07
N ASN A 23 15.49 -9.95 -16.74
CA ASN A 23 14.29 -9.73 -15.94
C ASN A 23 13.83 -8.28 -16.16
N PRO A 24 12.68 -8.03 -16.83
CA PRO A 24 12.28 -6.69 -17.23
C PRO A 24 11.90 -5.77 -16.05
N TRP A 25 11.77 -6.30 -14.83
CA TRP A 25 11.33 -5.54 -13.66
C TRP A 25 12.46 -5.01 -12.77
N VAL A 26 13.70 -5.50 -12.94
CA VAL A 26 14.86 -5.00 -12.18
C VAL A 26 15.30 -3.59 -12.65
N GLN A 27 14.76 -3.10 -13.77
CA GLN A 27 15.00 -1.74 -14.28
C GLN A 27 13.80 -0.78 -14.13
N GLY A 28 12.68 -1.21 -13.53
CA GLY A 28 11.44 -0.43 -13.49
C GLY A 28 11.15 0.35 -12.20
N GLY A 29 11.73 -0.06 -11.06
CA GLY A 29 11.33 0.45 -9.74
C GLY A 29 11.53 1.96 -9.55
N VAL A 30 12.58 2.54 -10.11
CA VAL A 30 12.84 3.99 -9.99
C VAL A 30 11.98 4.79 -10.98
N THR A 31 11.63 4.21 -12.13
CA THR A 31 10.89 4.88 -13.21
C THR A 31 9.39 4.91 -12.95
N GLN A 32 8.83 3.87 -12.32
CA GLN A 32 7.40 3.76 -12.01
C GLN A 32 6.99 4.72 -10.89
N LEU A 33 7.82 4.86 -9.84
CA LEU A 33 7.70 5.93 -8.84
C LEU A 33 7.79 7.33 -9.47
N HIS A 34 8.63 7.52 -10.50
CA HIS A 34 8.76 8.78 -11.22
C HIS A 34 7.56 9.09 -12.13
N GLU A 35 6.87 8.08 -12.67
CA GLU A 35 5.64 8.25 -13.46
C GLU A 35 4.40 8.44 -12.57
N SER A 36 4.30 7.78 -11.42
CA SER A 36 3.26 8.06 -10.42
C SER A 36 3.44 9.44 -9.79
N ARG A 37 4.68 9.92 -9.60
CA ARG A 37 4.98 11.34 -9.30
C ARG A 37 4.44 12.30 -10.37
N ARG A 38 4.50 11.95 -11.65
CA ARG A 38 3.96 12.79 -12.74
C ARG A 38 2.43 12.82 -12.81
N ARG A 39 1.76 11.73 -12.42
CA ARG A 39 0.29 11.68 -12.38
C ARG A 39 -0.29 12.49 -11.22
N CYS A 40 0.44 12.59 -10.11
CA CYS A 40 0.04 13.41 -8.96
C CYS A 40 0.25 14.92 -9.14
N HIS A 41 1.03 15.36 -10.14
CA HIS A 41 1.17 16.80 -10.48
C HIS A 41 -0.11 17.47 -11.00
N HIS A 42 -1.21 16.72 -11.18
CA HIS A 42 -2.53 17.29 -11.53
C HIS A 42 -3.49 17.44 -10.36
N LEU A 43 -3.11 17.00 -9.16
CA LEU A 43 -3.77 17.47 -7.94
C LEU A 43 -3.13 18.82 -7.60
N PRO A 44 -3.88 19.93 -7.48
CA PRO A 44 -3.35 21.18 -6.94
C PRO A 44 -2.98 20.96 -5.48
N MET A 45 -1.77 20.44 -5.25
CA MET A 45 -1.18 20.16 -3.94
C MET A 45 -0.95 21.42 -3.09
N GLN A 46 -1.31 22.60 -3.59
CA GLN A 46 -1.05 23.90 -2.96
C GLN A 46 -2.08 24.31 -1.88
N THR A 47 -3.08 23.46 -1.59
CA THR A 47 -4.15 23.80 -0.63
C THR A 47 -4.28 22.84 0.57
N LEU A 48 -3.49 21.78 0.60
CA LEU A 48 -3.24 20.98 1.79
C LEU A 48 -1.95 21.57 2.40
N GLY A 49 -1.82 21.65 3.72
CA GLY A 49 -0.56 22.12 4.34
C GLY A 49 0.65 21.28 3.92
N GLU A 50 1.83 21.54 4.48
CA GLU A 50 2.98 20.65 4.27
C GLU A 50 2.60 19.24 4.74
N LEU A 51 2.43 18.31 3.79
CA LEU A 51 2.17 16.90 4.06
C LEU A 51 3.47 16.25 4.55
N SER A 52 3.36 15.33 5.51
CA SER A 52 4.49 14.46 5.83
C SER A 52 4.77 13.48 4.69
N HIS A 53 5.94 12.85 4.71
CA HIS A 53 6.31 11.80 3.75
C HIS A 53 5.32 10.63 3.77
N GLU A 54 4.86 10.23 4.96
CA GLU A 54 3.85 9.20 5.17
C GLU A 54 2.51 9.59 4.52
N GLU A 55 2.07 10.82 4.76
CA GLU A 55 0.80 11.32 4.25
C GLU A 55 0.82 11.42 2.72
N GLU A 56 1.94 11.86 2.13
CA GLU A 56 2.12 11.88 0.68
C GLU A 56 2.07 10.46 0.09
N CYS A 57 2.79 9.50 0.69
CA CYS A 57 2.77 8.10 0.27
C CYS A 57 1.34 7.51 0.29
N LEU A 58 0.61 7.74 1.38
CA LEU A 58 -0.78 7.31 1.55
C LEU A 58 -1.72 7.96 0.54
N LEU A 59 -1.58 9.26 0.26
CA LEU A 59 -2.42 9.94 -0.73
C LEU A 59 -2.17 9.45 -2.15
N ILE A 60 -0.91 9.17 -2.52
CA ILE A 60 -0.57 8.58 -3.82
C ILE A 60 -1.23 7.21 -3.96
N ASN A 61 -1.04 6.33 -2.98
CA ASN A 61 -1.65 4.99 -2.97
C ASN A 61 -3.19 5.07 -2.98
N ALA A 62 -3.77 5.99 -2.22
CA ALA A 62 -5.22 6.21 -2.20
C ALA A 62 -5.77 6.73 -3.54
N SER A 63 -4.96 7.44 -4.34
CA SER A 63 -5.34 7.85 -5.71
C SER A 63 -5.39 6.68 -6.69
N GLU A 64 -4.63 5.61 -6.40
CA GLU A 64 -4.56 4.38 -7.19
C GLU A 64 -5.51 3.28 -6.65
N HIS A 65 -6.28 3.59 -5.59
CA HIS A 65 -7.15 2.67 -4.86
C HIS A 65 -6.39 1.44 -4.34
N ASP A 66 -5.15 1.63 -3.89
CA ASP A 66 -4.28 0.51 -3.54
C ASP A 66 -4.70 -0.18 -2.24
N LEU A 67 -4.27 -1.44 -2.10
CA LEU A 67 -4.46 -2.20 -0.87
C LEU A 67 -3.55 -1.63 0.23
N LEU A 68 -4.04 -1.57 1.46
CA LEU A 68 -3.30 -1.01 2.60
C LEU A 68 -1.92 -1.71 2.83
N PRO A 69 -1.79 -3.05 2.67
CA PRO A 69 -0.48 -3.72 2.62
C PRO A 69 0.47 -3.23 1.54
N GLY A 70 -0.05 -2.82 0.37
CA GLY A 70 0.76 -2.32 -0.74
C GLY A 70 1.46 -1.02 -0.37
N THR A 71 0.73 -0.15 0.32
CA THR A 71 1.26 1.11 0.83
C THR A 71 2.43 0.93 1.81
N LEU A 72 2.45 -0.17 2.56
CA LEU A 72 3.60 -0.50 3.43
C LEU A 72 4.86 -0.78 2.62
N TRP A 73 4.73 -1.37 1.43
CA TRP A 73 5.86 -1.62 0.53
C TRP A 73 6.38 -0.32 -0.09
N ASP A 74 5.48 0.60 -0.44
CA ASP A 74 5.82 1.90 -1.04
C ASP A 74 6.41 2.92 -0.06
N TRP A 75 6.02 2.90 1.22
CA TRP A 75 6.42 3.93 2.19
C TRP A 75 7.93 3.94 2.49
N MET A 76 8.51 2.75 2.61
CA MET A 76 9.94 2.55 2.90
C MET A 76 10.49 1.40 2.03
N PRO A 77 10.69 1.62 0.72
CA PRO A 77 10.98 0.54 -0.23
C PRO A 77 12.32 -0.15 0.04
N ASP A 78 13.26 0.53 0.70
CA ASP A 78 14.59 0.02 1.01
C ASP A 78 14.65 -0.83 2.30
N LEU A 79 13.53 -0.97 3.02
CA LEU A 79 13.47 -1.75 4.26
C LEU A 79 12.72 -3.06 4.08
N GLU A 80 13.16 -4.07 4.83
CA GLU A 80 12.43 -5.34 4.97
C GLU A 80 11.22 -5.18 5.91
N LEU A 81 10.23 -6.07 5.80
CA LEU A 81 9.01 -6.01 6.61
C LEU A 81 9.32 -5.97 8.12
N ALA A 82 10.26 -6.78 8.59
CA ALA A 82 10.65 -6.83 10.01
C ALA A 82 11.12 -5.46 10.53
N ASP A 83 11.78 -4.65 9.70
CA ASP A 83 12.23 -3.31 10.05
C ASP A 83 11.10 -2.27 9.93
N LYS A 84 10.06 -2.54 9.14
CA LYS A 84 8.89 -1.66 9.02
C LYS A 84 7.94 -1.81 10.21
N LEU A 85 7.77 -3.02 10.74
CA LEU A 85 6.79 -3.29 11.81
C LEU A 85 6.92 -2.35 13.03
N PRO A 86 8.12 -2.06 13.58
CA PRO A 86 8.26 -1.13 14.70
C PRO A 86 7.86 0.32 14.39
N ARG A 87 7.74 0.67 13.10
CA ARG A 87 7.44 2.02 12.61
C ARG A 87 5.98 2.21 12.22
N LEU A 88 5.19 1.13 12.18
CA LEU A 88 3.77 1.17 11.81
C LEU A 88 2.94 2.23 12.55
N PRO A 89 3.17 2.56 13.85
CA PRO A 89 2.44 3.62 14.51
C PRO A 89 2.53 4.98 13.78
N VAL A 90 3.66 5.29 13.13
CA VAL A 90 3.85 6.54 12.39
C VAL A 90 2.98 6.57 11.13
N LEU A 91 2.94 5.47 10.38
CA LEU A 91 2.07 5.34 9.20
C LEU A 91 0.59 5.34 9.59
N ALA A 92 0.25 4.66 10.69
CA ALA A 92 -1.11 4.64 11.22
C ALA A 92 -1.58 6.03 11.62
N GLU A 93 -0.76 6.81 12.34
CA GLU A 93 -1.07 8.20 12.70
C GLU A 93 -1.34 9.07 11.46
N ALA A 94 -0.49 8.96 10.43
CA ALA A 94 -0.66 9.67 9.17
C ALA A 94 -1.97 9.27 8.45
N LEU A 95 -2.28 7.97 8.40
CA LEU A 95 -3.52 7.45 7.81
C LEU A 95 -4.74 8.02 8.53
N LEU A 96 -4.76 7.96 9.87
CA LEU A 96 -5.85 8.49 10.68
C LEU A 96 -6.01 9.99 10.49
N GLY A 97 -4.90 10.75 10.43
CA GLY A 97 -4.94 12.18 10.15
C GLY A 97 -5.52 12.52 8.76
N LEU A 98 -5.26 11.71 7.74
CA LEU A 98 -5.88 11.86 6.41
C LEU A 98 -7.38 11.50 6.42
N VAL A 99 -7.77 10.45 7.14
CA VAL A 99 -9.17 10.06 7.32
C VAL A 99 -9.94 11.15 8.09
N ASP A 100 -9.38 11.69 9.16
CA ASP A 100 -9.99 12.72 10.00
C ASP A 100 -10.19 14.05 9.23
N ARG A 101 -9.28 14.38 8.31
CA ARG A 101 -9.45 15.50 7.36
C ARG A 101 -10.44 15.20 6.23
N GLY A 102 -10.89 13.95 6.11
CA GLY A 102 -11.79 13.49 5.05
C GLY A 102 -11.14 13.54 3.67
N LEU A 103 -9.84 13.27 3.59
CA LEU A 103 -9.08 13.23 2.34
C LEU A 103 -9.01 11.82 1.76
N ILE A 104 -8.98 10.81 2.63
CA ILE A 104 -9.05 9.39 2.26
C ILE A 104 -10.11 8.67 3.08
N GLU A 105 -10.55 7.52 2.59
CA GLU A 105 -11.33 6.51 3.29
C GLU A 105 -10.57 5.19 3.26
N VAL A 106 -10.68 4.40 4.33
CA VAL A 106 -10.33 2.99 4.31
C VAL A 106 -11.59 2.21 3.98
N ARG A 107 -11.51 1.30 3.02
CA ARG A 107 -12.63 0.45 2.62
C ARG A 107 -12.27 -1.01 2.70
N ARG A 108 -13.26 -1.82 3.03
CA ARG A 108 -13.19 -3.27 3.04
C ARG A 108 -13.75 -3.82 1.75
N ILE A 109 -13.01 -4.75 1.17
CA ILE A 109 -13.37 -5.52 0.00
C ILE A 109 -13.52 -6.98 0.43
N THR A 110 -14.63 -7.59 0.04
CA THR A 110 -14.79 -9.04 0.06
C THR A 110 -15.10 -9.50 -1.37
N PRO A 111 -14.90 -10.78 -1.71
CA PRO A 111 -15.21 -11.29 -3.05
C PRO A 111 -16.66 -10.99 -3.48
N GLU A 112 -17.62 -11.05 -2.56
CA GLU A 112 -19.03 -10.74 -2.83
C GLU A 112 -19.26 -9.25 -3.13
N LEU A 113 -18.57 -8.37 -2.40
CA LEU A 113 -18.63 -6.93 -2.63
C LEU A 113 -17.93 -6.56 -3.93
N ALA A 114 -16.76 -7.12 -4.20
CA ALA A 114 -16.01 -6.92 -5.44
C ALA A 114 -16.81 -7.38 -6.67
N ALA A 115 -17.44 -8.55 -6.62
CA ALA A 115 -18.32 -9.04 -7.68
C ALA A 115 -19.52 -8.12 -7.94
N ALA A 116 -19.96 -7.39 -6.91
CA ALA A 116 -21.03 -6.39 -7.01
C ALA A 116 -20.51 -4.97 -7.34
N GLY A 117 -19.20 -4.77 -7.52
CA GLY A 117 -18.58 -3.45 -7.72
C GLY A 117 -18.75 -2.51 -6.53
N ARG A 118 -18.86 -3.05 -5.31
CA ARG A 118 -19.12 -2.33 -4.06
C ARG A 118 -17.95 -2.46 -3.08
N TYR A 119 -17.96 -1.56 -2.11
CA TYR A 119 -16.97 -1.44 -1.04
C TYR A 119 -17.68 -0.98 0.22
N ASP A 120 -17.29 -1.52 1.38
CA ASP A 120 -17.79 -1.03 2.67
C ASP A 120 -16.77 -0.07 3.28
N VAL A 121 -17.22 1.10 3.74
CA VAL A 121 -16.35 2.05 4.43
C VAL A 121 -16.09 1.55 5.84
N VAL A 122 -14.83 1.42 6.23
CA VAL A 122 -14.45 1.11 7.61
C VAL A 122 -14.68 2.36 8.45
N SER A 123 -15.41 2.22 9.55
CA SER A 123 -15.72 3.37 10.40
C SER A 123 -14.45 3.88 11.08
N ARG A 124 -14.35 5.20 11.28
CA ARG A 124 -13.20 5.81 11.96
C ARG A 124 -12.96 5.23 13.37
N ALA A 125 -14.01 4.83 14.06
CA ALA A 125 -13.93 4.24 15.40
C ALA A 125 -13.27 2.86 15.40
N ASP A 126 -13.40 2.11 14.29
CA ASP A 126 -12.84 0.76 14.16
C ASP A 126 -11.39 0.80 13.65
N LEU A 127 -10.92 1.94 13.12
CA LEU A 127 -9.59 2.05 12.52
C LEU A 127 -8.46 1.93 13.53
N ASP A 128 -8.62 2.45 14.74
CA ASP A 128 -7.56 2.38 15.75
C ASP A 128 -7.23 0.92 16.12
N GLU A 129 -8.27 0.09 16.35
CA GLU A 129 -8.11 -1.33 16.64
C GLU A 129 -7.54 -2.09 15.45
N LEU A 130 -8.04 -1.80 14.25
CA LEU A 130 -7.61 -2.46 13.02
C LEU A 130 -6.13 -2.17 12.72
N LEU A 131 -5.68 -0.92 12.86
CA LEU A 131 -4.30 -0.55 12.56
C LEU A 131 -3.31 -1.05 13.62
N ALA A 132 -3.79 -1.32 14.84
CA ALA A 132 -2.97 -1.86 15.92
C ALA A 132 -2.52 -3.31 15.66
N ASP A 133 -3.25 -4.05 14.81
CA ASP A 133 -2.90 -5.43 14.43
C ASP A 133 -2.58 -5.53 12.92
N PRO A 134 -1.29 -5.58 12.53
CA PRO A 134 -0.88 -5.75 11.13
C PRO A 134 -1.41 -7.04 10.49
N ALA A 135 -1.70 -8.08 11.26
CA ALA A 135 -2.26 -9.31 10.72
C ALA A 135 -3.71 -9.12 10.22
N SER A 136 -4.43 -8.15 10.77
CA SER A 136 -5.84 -7.90 10.43
C SER A 136 -6.05 -7.26 9.05
N TRP A 137 -4.98 -6.74 8.45
CA TRP A 137 -5.04 -6.06 7.16
C TRP A 137 -3.98 -6.53 6.16
N GLN A 138 -3.22 -7.58 6.46
CA GLN A 138 -2.30 -8.23 5.51
C GLN A 138 -3.02 -8.78 4.26
N TYR A 139 -2.25 -9.05 3.20
CA TYR A 139 -2.78 -9.77 2.04
C TYR A 139 -3.41 -11.09 2.48
N THR A 140 -4.53 -11.44 1.87
CA THR A 140 -5.13 -12.76 2.05
C THR A 140 -4.32 -13.81 1.29
N GLU A 141 -4.67 -15.09 1.43
CA GLU A 141 -4.01 -16.19 0.73
C GLU A 141 -4.05 -16.06 -0.81
N ARG A 142 -4.98 -15.23 -1.32
CA ARG A 142 -5.13 -14.89 -2.74
C ARG A 142 -4.05 -13.91 -3.23
N GLY A 143 -3.32 -13.28 -2.32
CA GLY A 143 -2.10 -12.52 -2.59
C GLY A 143 -2.32 -11.15 -3.23
N TRP A 144 -1.23 -10.56 -3.74
CA TRP A 144 -1.22 -9.24 -4.38
C TRP A 144 -1.99 -9.21 -5.71
N ASP A 145 -2.01 -10.33 -6.44
CA ASP A 145 -2.55 -10.41 -7.79
C ASP A 145 -4.07 -10.24 -7.84
N GLU A 146 -4.75 -10.51 -6.71
CA GLU A 146 -6.19 -10.50 -6.59
C GLU A 146 -6.63 -9.37 -5.64
N ARG A 147 -6.91 -8.19 -6.23
CA ARG A 147 -7.33 -6.97 -5.51
C ARG A 147 -8.82 -6.95 -5.13
N ASP A 148 -9.46 -8.11 -5.08
CA ASP A 148 -10.90 -8.28 -4.84
C ASP A 148 -11.21 -8.67 -3.37
N GLU A 149 -10.21 -8.60 -2.48
CA GLU A 149 -10.34 -8.86 -1.05
C GLU A 149 -9.34 -8.03 -0.23
N GLY A 150 -9.72 -7.67 1.00
CA GLY A 150 -8.85 -7.01 1.97
C GLY A 150 -9.25 -5.57 2.27
N LEU A 151 -8.28 -4.75 2.66
CA LEU A 151 -8.48 -3.32 2.91
C LEU A 151 -7.79 -2.51 1.83
N CYS A 152 -8.52 -1.55 1.26
CA CYS A 152 -7.96 -0.55 0.36
C CYS A 152 -8.09 0.84 0.96
N ILE A 153 -7.19 1.72 0.54
CA ILE A 153 -7.29 3.15 0.80
C ILE A 153 -7.74 3.85 -0.48
N VAL A 154 -8.67 4.79 -0.35
CA VAL A 154 -9.24 5.50 -1.49
C VAL A 154 -9.36 6.98 -1.20
N MET A 155 -9.10 7.80 -2.21
CA MET A 155 -9.25 9.25 -2.09
C MET A 155 -10.73 9.65 -2.05
N VAL A 156 -11.08 10.64 -1.23
CA VAL A 156 -12.45 11.16 -1.11
C VAL A 156 -12.64 12.36 -2.07
N PRO A 157 -13.40 12.22 -3.18
CA PRO A 157 -13.46 13.24 -4.23
C PRO A 157 -14.20 14.53 -3.80
N LYS A 158 -15.14 14.42 -2.85
CA LYS A 158 -16.01 15.53 -2.42
C LYS A 158 -15.28 16.69 -1.74
N ARG A 159 -14.03 16.50 -1.30
CA ARG A 159 -13.21 17.60 -0.76
C ARG A 159 -12.20 18.17 -1.74
N LEU A 160 -11.85 17.45 -2.79
CA LEU A 160 -11.02 17.98 -3.87
C LEU A 160 -11.73 19.08 -4.67
N THR A 161 -13.06 19.00 -4.82
CA THR A 161 -13.87 20.04 -5.50
C THR A 161 -13.95 21.36 -4.71
N ARG A 162 -13.88 21.35 -3.38
CA ARG A 162 -13.72 22.58 -2.57
C ARG A 162 -12.31 23.16 -2.63
N LEU A 163 -11.34 22.38 -3.09
CA LEU A 163 -9.96 22.75 -3.30
C LEU A 163 -9.64 23.07 -4.77
N GLY A 164 -10.66 23.16 -5.64
CA GLY A 164 -10.51 23.54 -7.03
C GLY A 164 -10.09 22.42 -7.99
N VAL A 165 -10.17 21.16 -7.59
CA VAL A 165 -9.93 20.02 -8.50
C VAL A 165 -11.24 19.65 -9.20
N PRO A 166 -11.31 19.67 -10.54
CA PRO A 166 -12.50 19.22 -11.26
C PRO A 166 -12.67 17.70 -11.10
N SER A 167 -13.87 17.28 -10.70
CA SER A 167 -14.30 15.88 -10.78
C SER A 167 -14.37 15.47 -12.25
N ARG A 168 -13.62 14.43 -12.63
CA ARG A 168 -13.79 13.76 -13.92
C ARG A 168 -14.97 12.82 -13.88
#